data_AF-L9KFA4-F1
#
_entry.id   AF-L9KFA4-F1
#
_cell.length_a   1.000
_cell.length_b   1.000
_cell.length_c   1.000
_cell.angle_alpha   90.00
_cell.angle_beta   90.00
_cell.angle_gamma   90.00
#
_symmetry.space_group_name_H-M   'P 1'
#
loop_
_entity.id
_entity.type
_entity.pdbx_description
1 polymer ?
#
loop_
_entity_poly.entity_id
_entity_poly.type
_entity_poly.pdbx_seq_one_letter_code
_entity_poly.pdbx_strand_id
1 'polypeptide(L)'
;MALYAAAAAVLAGVESRQGSIKGLVYASSFQNVKQLYALVCETQRYSAVLDAVIASAGLLRAEKKLRPHLAKVLVYELLLGKGFRGSGGRWKPLLGRHQARLKAELARLKVHRGVSRNEDLLEVGSRPGTTCQVPRFVRVNTLKTCSDDAIDYFKRQGFSYQGQASSLDDLKALKGKHFLLDPLLPDLLVFPAQTDLHEHPLYQAGHLILQDKASCLPAMLLAPPPGSHVIDACAAPGNKTSHLAALLKNQGKIFAFDLDAKRLASMATLLARAGVSCCELAEEDFLAVSPSDERYRQVQYILLDPSCSGSGMLTRQLEEPGAGTPSKERLHALAGFQQRALCHALTFPSLQRLVYSTCSLCQEENEDVVREALQQSPGTFRLAPALPSWPHRGLSTFPGAEHCLRASPETTLTGGFFVAVIERVEVPRKIFAFDLDAKRLASMATLLARAGVSCCELAEEDFLAVSPSDERYRQVQYILLDPSCSGSGMLTRQLEEPGAGTPSKERLHALAGFQQRALCHALTFPSLQRLVYSTCSLCQEENEDVVREALQQSPGTFRLAPALPSWPHRGLSTFPGAEHCLRASPETTLTGGFFVAVIERVEVPSPTGRSTGTRTYTQPSPKEKEETANSSSWS
;
A
#
# COMPACT_ATOMS: atom_id res chain seq x y z
N MET A 1 20.63 42.27 16.31
CA MET A 1 19.37 42.82 16.87
C MET A 1 18.16 42.03 16.40
N ALA A 2 17.97 41.84 15.08
CA ALA A 2 16.82 41.10 14.52
C ALA A 2 16.78 39.60 14.86
N LEU A 3 17.94 38.93 14.99
CA LEU A 3 18.03 37.48 15.21
C LEU A 3 17.26 37.00 16.46
N TYR A 4 17.51 37.60 17.63
CA TYR A 4 16.89 37.15 18.88
C TYR A 4 15.38 37.42 18.93
N ALA A 5 14.94 38.52 18.30
CA ALA A 5 13.51 38.83 18.17
C ALA A 5 12.81 37.86 17.21
N ALA A 6 13.46 37.53 16.08
CA ALA A 6 12.97 36.53 15.14
C ALA A 6 12.89 35.13 15.80
N ALA A 7 13.92 34.74 16.55
CA ALA A 7 13.93 33.46 17.28
C ALA A 7 12.79 33.40 18.32
N ALA A 8 12.57 34.49 19.07
CA ALA A 8 11.47 34.57 20.03
C ALA A 8 10.09 34.50 19.35
N ALA A 9 9.92 35.11 18.18
CA ALA A 9 8.68 35.05 17.40
C ALA A 9 8.40 33.63 16.89
N VAL A 10 9.44 32.93 16.41
CA VAL A 10 9.32 31.52 16.01
C VAL A 10 8.91 30.65 17.21
N LEU A 11 9.58 30.78 18.36
CA LEU A 11 9.23 30.01 19.56
C LEU A 11 7.78 30.27 20.02
N ALA A 12 7.32 31.51 19.94
CA ALA A 12 5.93 31.85 20.25
C ALA A 12 4.93 31.22 19.25
N GLY A 13 5.28 31.18 17.96
CA GLY A 13 4.50 30.50 16.94
C GLY A 13 4.40 28.99 17.16
N VAL A 14 5.50 28.36 17.61
CA VAL A 14 5.53 26.92 17.93
C VAL A 14 4.63 26.62 19.13
N GLU A 15 4.75 27.40 20.22
CA GLU A 15 3.91 27.20 21.43
C GLU A 15 2.42 27.43 21.14
N SER A 16 2.10 28.37 20.26
CA SER A 16 0.72 28.63 19.80
C SER A 16 0.26 27.69 18.67
N ARG A 17 1.03 26.64 18.35
CA ARG A 17 0.71 25.61 17.34
C ARG A 17 0.46 26.17 15.93
N GLN A 18 1.11 27.28 15.57
CA GLN A 18 0.99 27.92 14.25
C GLN A 18 1.78 27.18 13.14
N GLY A 19 2.70 26.28 13.50
CA GLY A 19 3.48 25.47 12.57
C GLY A 19 4.69 24.82 13.25
N SER A 20 5.43 23.99 12.52
CA SER A 20 6.72 23.45 12.99
C SER A 20 7.80 24.52 13.05
N ILE A 21 8.87 24.29 13.82
CA ILE A 21 10.02 25.20 13.87
C ILE A 21 10.54 25.46 12.46
N LYS A 22 10.75 24.40 11.67
CA LYS A 22 11.19 24.57 10.28
C LYS A 22 10.21 25.42 9.47
N GLY A 23 8.91 25.14 9.53
CA GLY A 23 7.91 25.91 8.79
C GLY A 23 7.95 27.40 9.14
N LEU A 24 7.99 27.72 10.43
CA LEU A 24 7.98 29.10 10.93
C LEU A 24 9.29 29.84 10.67
N VAL A 25 10.44 29.15 10.75
CA VAL A 25 11.74 29.75 10.43
C VAL A 25 11.81 30.12 8.95
N TYR A 26 11.40 29.23 8.04
CA TYR A 26 11.42 29.52 6.61
C TYR A 26 10.37 30.58 6.21
N ALA A 27 9.25 30.68 6.93
CA ALA A 27 8.28 31.76 6.77
C ALA A 27 8.74 33.12 7.33
N SER A 28 9.75 33.15 8.21
CA SER A 28 10.19 34.37 8.90
C SER A 28 10.91 35.39 8.01
N SER A 29 11.23 35.04 6.74
CA SER A 29 12.00 35.87 5.79
C SER A 29 13.37 36.35 6.30
N PHE A 30 13.88 35.75 7.37
CA PHE A 30 15.15 36.14 7.98
C PHE A 30 16.34 35.72 7.10
N GLN A 31 17.26 36.66 6.80
CA GLN A 31 18.35 36.44 5.85
C GLN A 31 19.23 35.21 6.17
N ASN A 32 19.58 34.99 7.44
CA ASN A 32 20.40 33.83 7.83
C ASN A 32 19.54 32.74 8.49
N VAL A 33 18.79 32.02 7.67
CA VAL A 33 17.87 30.94 8.09
C VAL A 33 18.60 29.86 8.90
N LYS A 34 19.80 29.44 8.48
CA LYS A 34 20.59 28.41 9.18
C LYS A 34 20.92 28.84 10.63
N GLN A 35 21.31 30.08 10.83
CA GLN A 35 21.60 30.63 12.15
C GLN A 35 20.36 30.75 13.04
N LEU A 36 19.26 31.27 12.48
CA LEU A 36 17.99 31.39 13.18
C LEU A 36 17.46 30.01 13.61
N TYR A 37 17.46 29.07 12.69
CA TYR A 37 17.05 27.69 12.93
C TYR A 37 17.84 27.05 14.06
N ALA A 38 19.18 27.10 14.00
CA ALA A 38 20.04 26.51 15.04
C ALA A 38 19.79 27.12 16.42
N LEU A 39 19.64 28.45 16.50
CA LEU A 39 19.36 29.14 17.77
C LEU A 39 17.99 28.77 18.34
N VAL A 40 16.97 28.67 17.49
CA VAL A 40 15.61 28.28 17.91
C VAL A 40 15.60 26.84 18.40
N CYS A 41 16.17 25.89 17.65
CA CYS A 41 16.21 24.49 18.05
C CYS A 41 16.95 24.31 19.38
N GLU A 42 18.10 24.93 19.56
CA GLU A 42 18.86 24.81 20.80
C GLU A 42 18.18 25.53 21.99
N THR A 43 17.54 26.69 21.77
CA THR A 43 16.78 27.35 22.83
C THR A 43 15.60 26.48 23.25
N GLN A 44 14.89 25.89 22.28
CA GLN A 44 13.79 24.96 22.53
C GLN A 44 14.28 23.71 23.26
N ARG A 45 15.46 23.18 22.87
CA ARG A 45 16.16 22.05 23.51
C ARG A 45 16.26 22.18 25.02
N TYR A 46 16.61 23.37 25.49
CA TYR A 46 16.75 23.66 26.91
C TYR A 46 15.53 24.34 27.52
N SER A 47 14.37 24.39 26.84
CA SER A 47 13.23 25.23 27.29
C SER A 47 12.83 24.96 28.74
N ALA A 48 12.66 23.70 29.15
CA ALA A 48 12.27 23.37 30.53
C ALA A 48 13.31 23.82 31.58
N VAL A 49 14.60 23.71 31.24
CA VAL A 49 15.71 24.17 32.08
C VAL A 49 15.71 25.70 32.16
N LEU A 50 15.53 26.37 31.01
CA LEU A 50 15.48 27.83 30.92
C LEU A 50 14.28 28.40 31.67
N ASP A 51 13.11 27.77 31.57
CA ASP A 51 11.90 28.14 32.31
C ASP A 51 12.11 28.08 33.82
N ALA A 52 12.69 26.98 34.31
CA ALA A 52 13.00 26.82 35.73
C ALA A 52 13.99 27.90 36.22
N VAL A 53 15.07 28.15 35.45
CA VAL A 53 16.07 29.17 35.80
C VAL A 53 15.49 30.58 35.76
N ILE A 54 14.69 30.92 34.74
CA ILE A 54 14.05 32.24 34.60
C ILE A 54 13.05 32.49 35.72
N ALA A 55 12.26 31.48 36.09
CA ALA A 55 11.28 31.56 37.18
C ALA A 55 11.97 31.75 38.54
N SER A 56 12.96 30.93 38.87
CA SER A 56 13.72 31.01 40.13
C SER A 56 14.53 32.31 40.24
N ALA A 57 15.11 32.76 39.12
CA ALA A 57 15.81 34.04 39.06
C ALA A 57 14.86 35.25 39.08
N GLY A 58 13.54 35.04 39.02
CA GLY A 58 12.54 36.11 39.04
C GLY A 58 12.73 37.13 37.91
N LEU A 59 13.34 36.75 36.78
CA LEU A 59 13.78 37.67 35.74
C LEU A 59 12.60 38.45 35.13
N LEU A 60 11.51 37.75 34.82
CA LEU A 60 10.30 38.37 34.25
C LEU A 60 9.54 39.24 35.27
N ARG A 61 9.73 39.01 36.57
CA ARG A 61 9.17 39.87 37.63
C ARG A 61 9.97 41.18 37.74
N ALA A 62 11.29 41.11 37.60
CA ALA A 62 12.18 42.26 37.64
C ALA A 62 12.10 43.12 36.36
N GLU A 63 11.97 42.50 35.18
CA GLU A 63 11.99 43.18 33.89
C GLU A 63 10.65 43.04 33.16
N LYS A 64 9.62 43.77 33.60
CA LYS A 64 8.23 43.67 33.08
C LYS A 64 8.08 43.90 31.57
N LYS A 65 9.03 44.58 30.92
CA LYS A 65 9.03 44.85 29.47
C LYS A 65 9.64 43.70 28.64
N LEU A 66 10.25 42.71 29.29
CA LEU A 66 10.87 41.56 28.62
C LEU A 66 9.82 40.47 28.38
N ARG A 67 9.62 40.12 27.11
CA ARG A 67 8.68 39.04 26.73
C ARG A 67 9.25 37.67 27.12
N PRO A 68 8.41 36.69 27.53
CA PRO A 68 8.86 35.36 27.98
C PRO A 68 9.77 34.63 26.97
N HIS A 69 9.33 34.51 25.71
CA HIS A 69 10.12 33.84 24.65
C HIS A 69 11.44 34.54 24.35
N LEU A 70 11.46 35.87 24.44
CA LEU A 70 12.68 36.63 24.27
C LEU A 70 13.63 36.44 25.46
N ALA A 71 13.11 36.35 26.69
CA ALA A 71 13.90 36.01 27.86
C ALA A 71 14.56 34.64 27.70
N LYS A 72 13.82 33.62 27.23
CA LYS A 72 14.36 32.28 26.96
C LYS A 72 15.55 32.31 26.03
N VAL A 73 15.42 32.92 24.85
CA VAL A 73 16.48 33.01 23.84
C VAL A 73 17.71 33.72 24.40
N LEU A 74 17.51 34.82 25.11
CA LEU A 74 18.62 35.60 25.63
C LEU A 74 19.33 34.92 26.81
N VAL A 75 18.60 34.21 27.67
CA VAL A 75 19.16 33.44 28.79
C VAL A 75 19.89 32.21 28.28
N TYR A 76 19.39 31.54 27.23
CA TYR A 76 20.10 30.47 26.53
C TYR A 76 21.48 30.96 26.06
N GLU A 77 21.53 32.06 25.30
CA GLU A 77 22.80 32.61 24.80
C GLU A 77 23.76 33.03 25.92
N LEU A 78 23.25 33.51 27.06
CA LEU A 78 24.07 33.91 28.20
C LEU A 78 24.67 32.72 28.96
N LEU A 79 23.91 31.65 29.14
CA LEU A 79 24.24 30.56 30.06
C LEU A 79 24.75 29.29 29.38
N LEU A 80 24.22 28.97 28.20
CA LEU A 80 24.38 27.68 27.51
C LEU A 80 24.92 27.83 26.08
N GLY A 81 24.67 28.97 25.43
CA GLY A 81 25.11 29.28 24.07
C GLY A 81 26.55 29.79 23.97
N LYS A 82 26.88 30.38 22.82
CA LYS A 82 28.24 30.88 22.52
C LYS A 82 28.47 32.31 23.01
N GLY A 83 27.52 32.87 23.77
CA GLY A 83 27.51 34.27 24.17
C GLY A 83 26.98 35.20 23.09
N PHE A 84 26.57 36.41 23.50
CA PHE A 84 26.04 37.43 22.58
C PHE A 84 27.04 37.77 21.48
N ARG A 85 26.64 37.57 20.22
CA ARG A 85 27.44 37.98 19.05
C ARG A 85 27.30 39.49 18.79
N GLY A 86 28.42 40.17 18.54
CA GLY A 86 28.48 41.63 18.35
C GLY A 86 28.28 42.42 19.65
N SER A 87 27.79 43.66 19.56
CA SER A 87 27.59 44.53 20.74
C SER A 87 26.51 44.02 21.72
N GLY A 88 25.72 42.99 21.35
CA GLY A 88 24.62 42.47 22.18
C GLY A 88 23.47 43.47 22.40
N GLY A 89 23.57 44.66 21.80
CA GLY A 89 22.61 45.75 21.91
C GLY A 89 22.19 46.07 23.35
N ARG A 90 20.95 46.53 23.51
CA ARG A 90 20.36 46.87 24.82
C ARG A 90 20.20 45.70 25.79
N TRP A 91 20.31 44.45 25.31
CA TRP A 91 20.04 43.25 26.10
C TRP A 91 21.25 42.80 26.92
N LYS A 92 22.47 43.01 26.41
CA LYS A 92 23.70 42.63 27.11
C LYS A 92 23.87 43.37 28.45
N PRO A 93 23.65 44.69 28.57
CA PRO A 93 23.66 45.39 29.87
C PRO A 93 22.49 45.01 30.77
N LEU A 94 21.31 44.73 30.20
CA LEU A 94 20.13 44.30 30.96
C LEU A 94 20.37 42.94 31.61
N LEU A 95 20.88 41.97 30.86
CA LEU A 95 21.18 40.63 31.39
C LEU A 95 22.44 40.60 32.24
N GLY A 96 23.39 41.50 32.01
CA GLY A 96 24.55 41.70 32.89
C GLY A 96 24.15 41.98 34.34
N ARG A 97 23.09 42.78 34.56
CA ARG A 97 22.56 43.07 35.90
C ARG A 97 21.99 41.85 36.63
N HIS A 98 21.54 40.84 35.88
CA HIS A 98 20.94 39.61 36.41
C HIS A 98 21.85 38.38 36.25
N GLN A 99 23.05 38.55 35.68
CA GLN A 99 23.92 37.44 35.26
C GLN A 99 24.38 36.57 36.45
N ALA A 100 24.78 37.20 37.56
CA ALA A 100 25.22 36.48 38.75
C ALA A 100 24.10 35.60 39.32
N ARG A 101 22.86 36.13 39.37
CA ARG A 101 21.68 35.40 39.84
C ARG A 101 21.32 34.26 38.90
N LEU A 102 21.28 34.49 37.59
CA LEU A 102 20.97 33.46 36.59
C LEU A 102 21.98 32.31 36.61
N LYS A 103 23.28 32.62 36.76
CA LYS A 103 24.33 31.60 36.90
C LYS A 103 24.19 30.82 38.21
N ALA A 104 23.86 31.48 39.32
CA ALA A 104 23.64 30.83 40.61
C ALA A 104 22.44 29.87 40.57
N GLU A 105 21.31 30.26 39.97
CA GLU A 105 20.14 29.38 39.85
C GLU A 105 20.42 28.18 38.94
N LEU A 106 21.17 28.35 37.85
CA LEU A 106 21.59 27.23 37.01
C LEU A 106 22.50 26.26 37.79
N ALA A 107 23.43 26.78 38.59
CA ALA A 107 24.30 25.96 39.44
C ALA A 107 23.51 25.19 40.51
N ARG A 108 22.51 25.84 41.14
CA ARG A 108 21.60 25.16 42.08
C ARG A 108 20.79 24.06 41.40
N LEU A 109 20.28 24.31 40.20
CA LEU A 109 19.52 23.32 39.44
C LEU A 109 20.37 22.09 39.09
N LYS A 110 21.64 22.31 38.74
CA LYS A 110 22.63 21.24 38.52
C LYS A 110 22.87 20.40 39.77
N VAL A 111 23.11 21.05 40.92
CA VAL A 111 23.30 20.35 42.20
C VAL A 111 22.04 19.56 42.58
N HIS A 112 20.86 20.16 42.42
CA HIS A 112 19.60 19.51 42.72
C HIS A 112 19.34 18.27 41.85
N ARG A 113 19.76 18.29 40.58
CA ARG A 113 19.67 17.15 39.66
C ARG A 113 20.87 16.21 39.73
N GLY A 114 21.88 16.49 40.57
CA GLY A 114 23.08 15.67 40.72
C GLY A 114 24.00 15.65 39.48
N VAL A 115 24.01 16.72 38.68
CA VAL A 115 24.75 16.78 37.41
C VAL A 115 25.80 17.87 37.36
N SER A 116 26.89 17.65 36.63
CA SER A 116 28.01 18.60 36.51
C SER A 116 28.02 19.36 35.18
N ARG A 117 27.72 18.69 34.06
CA ARG A 117 27.69 19.31 32.73
C ARG A 117 26.33 19.92 32.42
N ASN A 118 26.31 20.88 31.50
CA ASN A 118 25.05 21.49 31.05
C ASN A 118 24.20 20.50 30.26
N GLU A 119 24.80 19.58 29.49
CA GLU A 119 24.06 18.60 28.68
C GLU A 119 23.29 17.60 29.55
N ASP A 120 23.82 17.30 30.74
CA ASP A 120 23.23 16.35 31.67
C ASP A 120 21.96 16.88 32.36
N LEU A 121 21.66 18.17 32.22
CA LEU A 121 20.42 18.77 32.71
C LEU A 121 19.19 18.34 31.90
N LEU A 122 19.39 17.75 30.71
CA LEU A 122 18.34 17.24 29.84
C LEU A 122 17.89 15.85 30.31
N GLU A 123 16.59 15.56 30.25
CA GLU A 123 16.03 14.27 30.69
C GLU A 123 16.60 13.07 29.90
N VAL A 124 16.41 11.84 30.38
CA VAL A 124 17.01 10.60 29.83
C VAL A 124 16.68 10.38 28.34
N GLY A 125 15.57 10.93 27.83
CA GLY A 125 15.22 10.98 26.39
C GLY A 125 15.81 12.14 25.59
N SER A 126 16.63 12.99 26.19
CA SER A 126 17.30 14.17 25.60
C SER A 126 18.81 14.20 25.90
N ARG A 127 19.34 13.16 26.55
CA ARG A 127 20.77 12.91 26.66
C ARG A 127 21.35 12.74 25.25
N PRO A 128 22.47 13.39 24.91
CA PRO A 128 23.32 12.87 23.85
C PRO A 128 23.97 11.59 24.40
N GLY A 129 23.22 10.48 24.42
CA GLY A 129 23.88 9.19 24.25
C GLY A 129 24.68 9.34 22.97
N THR A 130 26.00 9.20 23.06
CA THR A 130 27.02 9.28 21.99
C THR A 130 26.35 9.50 20.64
N THR A 131 26.11 10.77 20.25
CA THR A 131 25.13 11.08 19.19
C THR A 131 25.34 10.15 18.01
N CYS A 132 24.45 9.16 17.84
CA CYS A 132 24.52 8.27 16.70
C CYS A 132 24.15 9.16 15.52
N GLN A 133 25.16 9.80 14.93
CA GLN A 133 24.97 10.71 13.81
C GLN A 133 24.53 9.84 12.65
N VAL A 134 23.22 9.74 12.47
CA VAL A 134 22.63 8.99 11.37
C VAL A 134 23.23 9.52 10.06
N PRO A 135 23.83 8.63 9.24
CA PRO A 135 24.43 9.03 7.98
C PRO A 135 23.43 9.74 7.06
N ARG A 136 23.94 10.51 6.12
CA ARG A 136 23.13 11.15 5.10
C ARG A 136 22.87 10.14 3.97
N PHE A 137 21.65 9.64 3.91
CA PHE A 137 21.20 8.77 2.83
C PHE A 137 20.69 9.58 1.63
N VAL A 138 21.05 9.11 0.44
CA VAL A 138 20.75 9.77 -0.84
C VAL A 138 20.37 8.69 -1.84
N ARG A 139 19.10 8.65 -2.21
CA ARG A 139 18.62 7.74 -3.25
C ARG A 139 18.97 8.29 -4.62
N VAL A 140 19.58 7.46 -5.45
CA VAL A 140 19.82 7.76 -6.87
C VAL A 140 18.50 7.61 -7.62
N ASN A 141 18.17 8.61 -8.43
CA ASN A 141 16.94 8.60 -9.22
C ASN A 141 17.18 7.88 -10.56
N THR A 142 16.81 6.61 -10.61
CA THR A 142 16.98 5.74 -11.78
C THR A 142 16.14 6.13 -13.00
N LEU A 143 15.22 7.10 -12.87
CA LEU A 143 14.54 7.70 -14.02
C LEU A 143 15.44 8.64 -14.84
N LYS A 144 16.49 9.20 -14.23
CA LYS A 144 17.31 10.26 -14.84
C LYS A 144 18.80 9.91 -14.95
N THR A 145 19.30 9.00 -14.12
CA THR A 145 20.71 8.64 -14.03
C THR A 145 20.84 7.20 -13.54
N CYS A 146 22.03 6.60 -13.62
CA CYS A 146 22.35 5.38 -12.87
C CYS A 146 23.29 5.69 -11.69
N SER A 147 23.49 4.70 -10.82
CA SER A 147 24.41 4.80 -9.67
C SER A 147 25.85 5.04 -10.10
N ASP A 148 26.31 4.42 -11.19
CA ASP A 148 27.68 4.57 -11.69
C ASP A 148 27.98 6.01 -12.11
N ASP A 149 27.07 6.65 -12.85
CA ASP A 149 27.21 8.05 -13.27
C ASP A 149 27.22 9.01 -12.06
N ALA A 150 26.36 8.76 -11.08
CA ALA A 150 26.33 9.56 -9.85
C ALA A 150 27.62 9.40 -9.05
N ILE A 151 28.13 8.18 -8.91
CA ILE A 151 29.40 7.86 -8.24
C ILE A 151 30.56 8.55 -8.96
N ASP A 152 30.63 8.46 -10.29
CA ASP A 152 31.68 9.08 -11.09
C ASP A 152 31.67 10.62 -10.95
N TYR A 153 30.49 11.22 -10.96
CA TYR A 153 30.34 12.66 -10.72
C TYR A 153 30.90 13.09 -9.35
N PHE A 154 30.57 12.35 -8.28
CA PHE A 154 31.12 12.63 -6.96
C PHE A 154 32.65 12.44 -6.89
N LYS A 155 33.18 11.40 -7.57
CA LYS A 155 34.64 11.20 -7.68
C LYS A 155 35.34 12.39 -8.33
N ARG A 156 34.78 12.95 -9.40
CA ARG A 156 35.32 14.16 -10.07
C ARG A 156 35.32 15.40 -9.17
N GLN A 157 34.44 15.46 -8.18
CA GLN A 157 34.40 16.53 -7.17
C GLN A 157 35.34 16.27 -5.96
N GLY A 158 36.16 15.23 -6.03
CA GLY A 158 37.12 14.85 -5.00
C GLY A 158 36.50 14.10 -3.83
N PHE A 159 35.35 13.45 -4.01
CA PHE A 159 34.88 12.43 -3.07
C PHE A 159 35.55 11.09 -3.35
N SER A 160 35.78 10.30 -2.31
CA SER A 160 36.38 8.95 -2.42
C SER A 160 35.31 7.89 -2.21
N TYR A 161 34.99 7.17 -3.27
CA TYR A 161 34.05 6.05 -3.24
C TYR A 161 34.70 4.82 -2.60
N GLN A 162 34.05 4.23 -1.59
CA GLN A 162 34.56 3.07 -0.83
C GLN A 162 33.95 1.73 -1.26
N GLY A 163 33.16 1.70 -2.34
CA GLY A 163 32.42 0.50 -2.74
C GLY A 163 31.06 0.38 -2.05
N GLN A 164 30.54 -0.84 -1.99
CA GLN A 164 29.33 -1.18 -1.23
C GLN A 164 29.73 -1.58 0.19
N ALA A 165 29.03 -1.02 1.19
CA ALA A 165 29.26 -1.42 2.57
C ALA A 165 28.93 -2.90 2.77
N SER A 166 29.71 -3.56 3.62
CA SER A 166 29.48 -4.94 4.04
C SER A 166 28.74 -5.00 5.38
N SER A 167 28.81 -3.94 6.20
CA SER A 167 28.20 -3.88 7.51
C SER A 167 27.72 -2.47 7.88
N LEU A 168 26.94 -2.35 8.95
CA LEU A 168 26.57 -1.05 9.52
C LEU A 168 27.78 -0.31 10.13
N ASP A 169 28.87 -1.00 10.47
CA ASP A 169 30.05 -0.34 11.03
C ASP A 169 30.82 0.45 9.97
N ASP A 170 30.77 0.02 8.69
CA ASP A 170 31.31 0.80 7.57
C ASP A 170 30.60 2.16 7.45
N LEU A 171 29.28 2.18 7.68
CA LEU A 171 28.48 3.40 7.66
C LEU A 171 28.84 4.33 8.82
N LYS A 172 29.12 3.79 10.02
CA LYS A 172 29.57 4.58 11.18
C LYS A 172 30.98 5.15 10.99
N ALA A 173 31.83 4.44 10.24
CA ALA A 173 33.21 4.84 9.97
C ALA A 173 33.32 5.97 8.93
N LEU A 174 32.25 6.28 8.18
CA LEU A 174 32.22 7.34 7.17
C LEU A 174 32.60 8.70 7.74
N LYS A 175 33.68 9.28 7.20
CA LYS A 175 34.21 10.60 7.57
C LYS A 175 34.74 11.33 6.33
N GLY A 176 34.91 12.66 6.47
CA GLY A 176 35.49 13.49 5.42
C GLY A 176 34.68 13.47 4.13
N LYS A 177 35.34 13.22 2.99
CA LYS A 177 34.71 13.10 1.68
C LYS A 177 34.55 11.64 1.22
N HIS A 178 34.47 10.69 2.14
CA HIS A 178 34.20 9.29 1.80
C HIS A 178 32.70 9.07 1.64
N PHE A 179 32.32 8.20 0.70
CA PHE A 179 30.93 7.78 0.51
C PHE A 179 30.90 6.35 -0.03
N LEU A 180 29.77 5.67 0.15
CA LEU A 180 29.59 4.25 -0.19
C LEU A 180 28.16 3.95 -0.62
N LEU A 181 27.93 2.75 -1.17
CA LEU A 181 26.59 2.21 -1.37
C LEU A 181 26.10 1.45 -0.14
N ASP A 182 24.80 1.54 0.15
CA ASP A 182 24.15 0.81 1.24
C ASP A 182 24.29 -0.71 1.08
N PRO A 183 24.45 -1.48 2.18
CA PRO A 183 24.59 -2.94 2.11
C PRO A 183 23.33 -3.66 1.63
N LEU A 184 22.14 -3.09 1.87
CA LEU A 184 20.86 -3.79 1.66
C LEU A 184 20.03 -3.16 0.54
N LEU A 185 19.98 -1.82 0.48
CA LEU A 185 19.11 -1.14 -0.45
C LEU A 185 19.87 -0.75 -1.74
N PRO A 186 19.39 -1.16 -2.92
CA PRO A 186 20.01 -0.76 -4.18
C PRO A 186 19.89 0.76 -4.38
N ASP A 187 20.84 1.31 -5.13
CA ASP A 187 20.82 2.72 -5.57
C ASP A 187 20.73 3.74 -4.41
N LEU A 188 21.18 3.36 -3.21
CA LEU A 188 21.21 4.22 -2.04
C LEU A 188 22.65 4.55 -1.65
N LEU A 189 23.06 5.78 -1.93
CA LEU A 189 24.36 6.31 -1.52
C LEU A 189 24.31 6.81 -0.08
N VAL A 190 25.41 6.60 0.64
CA VAL A 190 25.56 6.97 2.05
C VAL A 190 26.75 7.92 2.20
N PHE A 191 26.49 9.07 2.82
CA PHE A 191 27.47 10.11 3.10
C PHE A 191 27.57 10.38 4.61
N PRO A 192 28.66 10.99 5.10
CA PRO A 192 28.75 11.45 6.48
C PRO A 192 27.59 12.39 6.82
N ALA A 193 27.09 12.32 8.06
CA ALA A 193 25.88 13.03 8.51
C ALA A 193 25.87 14.54 8.26
N GLN A 194 27.06 15.18 8.27
CA GLN A 194 27.25 16.62 8.08
C GLN A 194 27.26 17.05 6.60
N THR A 195 27.16 16.12 5.66
CA THR A 195 27.15 16.43 4.23
C THR A 195 25.81 17.06 3.84
N ASP A 196 25.85 18.32 3.40
CA ASP A 196 24.71 19.05 2.84
C ASP A 196 24.77 18.96 1.30
N LEU A 197 23.71 18.43 0.68
CA LEU A 197 23.60 18.24 -0.77
C LEU A 197 22.42 19.00 -1.36
N HIS A 198 21.74 19.86 -0.60
CA HIS A 198 20.57 20.59 -1.08
C HIS A 198 20.89 21.58 -2.22
N GLU A 199 22.13 22.08 -2.27
CA GLU A 199 22.62 22.98 -3.34
C GLU A 199 23.44 22.22 -4.39
N HIS A 200 23.56 20.89 -4.27
CA HIS A 200 24.38 20.09 -5.17
C HIS A 200 23.73 20.03 -6.57
N PRO A 201 24.51 20.15 -7.67
CA PRO A 201 23.96 20.14 -9.03
C PRO A 201 23.11 18.89 -9.34
N LEU A 202 23.54 17.71 -8.90
CA LEU A 202 22.76 16.47 -9.09
C LEU A 202 21.43 16.47 -8.32
N TYR A 203 21.35 17.15 -7.17
CA TYR A 203 20.07 17.29 -6.45
C TYR A 203 19.14 18.28 -7.14
N GLN A 204 19.68 19.42 -7.59
CA GLN A 204 18.91 20.43 -8.33
C GLN A 204 18.40 19.88 -9.66
N ALA A 205 19.21 19.07 -10.36
CA ALA A 205 18.82 18.36 -11.56
C ALA A 205 17.90 17.16 -11.30
N GLY A 206 17.60 16.80 -10.04
CA GLY A 206 16.73 15.67 -9.70
C GLY A 206 17.33 14.28 -9.93
N HIS A 207 18.65 14.18 -10.09
CA HIS A 207 19.38 12.90 -10.17
C HIS A 207 19.52 12.25 -8.80
N LEU A 208 19.43 13.05 -7.72
CA LEU A 208 19.51 12.61 -6.33
C LEU A 208 18.28 13.05 -5.56
N ILE A 209 17.79 12.16 -4.70
CA ILE A 209 16.67 12.42 -3.78
C ILE A 209 17.15 12.15 -2.34
N LEU A 210 17.07 13.17 -1.49
CA LEU A 210 17.45 13.06 -0.08
C LEU A 210 16.32 12.36 0.68
N GLN A 211 16.54 11.10 1.02
CA GLN A 211 15.54 10.23 1.63
C GLN A 211 16.22 9.32 2.64
N ASP A 212 15.66 9.24 3.86
CA ASP A 212 16.13 8.31 4.89
C ASP A 212 16.05 6.86 4.39
N LYS A 213 17.01 6.02 4.80
CA LYS A 213 17.08 4.61 4.40
C LYS A 213 15.80 3.84 4.74
N ALA A 214 15.25 4.02 5.94
CA ALA A 214 14.02 3.32 6.33
C ALA A 214 12.82 3.82 5.51
N SER A 215 12.81 5.11 5.13
CA SER A 215 11.78 5.66 4.24
C SER A 215 11.84 5.12 2.80
N CYS A 216 12.92 4.43 2.41
CA CYS A 216 13.02 3.75 1.11
C CYS A 216 12.37 2.35 1.12
N LEU A 217 12.19 1.73 2.29
CA LEU A 217 11.64 0.39 2.43
C LEU A 217 10.22 0.24 1.85
N PRO A 218 9.26 1.17 2.08
CA PRO A 218 7.88 0.93 1.67
C PRO A 218 7.70 0.70 0.17
N ALA A 219 8.29 1.56 -0.66
CA ALA A 219 8.20 1.44 -2.12
C ALA A 219 8.95 0.19 -2.62
N MET A 220 10.15 -0.08 -2.07
CA MET A 220 10.91 -1.28 -2.40
C MET A 220 10.15 -2.56 -2.09
N LEU A 221 9.52 -2.65 -0.92
CA LEU A 221 8.81 -3.84 -0.50
C LEU A 221 7.46 -4.00 -1.20
N LEU A 222 6.84 -2.89 -1.62
CA LEU A 222 5.66 -2.94 -2.46
C LEU A 222 6.02 -3.53 -3.84
N ALA A 223 7.18 -3.15 -4.38
CA ALA A 223 7.76 -3.65 -5.62
C ALA A 223 6.76 -3.76 -6.79
N PRO A 224 6.01 -2.69 -7.13
CA PRO A 224 5.04 -2.77 -8.23
C PRO A 224 5.78 -2.96 -9.56
N PRO A 225 5.36 -3.90 -10.43
CA PRO A 225 5.97 -4.11 -11.74
C PRO A 225 5.62 -2.95 -12.69
N PRO A 226 6.51 -2.60 -13.64
CA PRO A 226 6.21 -1.63 -14.68
C PRO A 226 4.88 -1.95 -15.40
N GLY A 227 4.05 -0.93 -15.60
CA GLY A 227 2.73 -1.05 -16.22
C GLY A 227 1.58 -1.27 -15.23
N SER A 228 1.86 -1.57 -13.96
CA SER A 228 0.81 -1.73 -12.93
C SER A 228 0.20 -0.39 -12.47
N HIS A 229 -0.97 -0.49 -11.83
CA HIS A 229 -1.65 0.64 -11.21
C HIS A 229 -1.46 0.61 -9.69
N VAL A 230 -1.05 1.74 -9.14
CA VAL A 230 -0.64 1.90 -7.74
C VAL A 230 -1.40 3.07 -7.12
N ILE A 231 -1.82 2.94 -5.86
CA ILE A 231 -2.25 4.09 -5.04
C ILE A 231 -1.15 4.43 -4.03
N ASP A 232 -0.86 5.71 -3.89
CA ASP A 232 -0.14 6.29 -2.74
C ASP A 232 -1.15 7.11 -1.94
N ALA A 233 -1.62 6.54 -0.83
CA ALA A 233 -2.81 7.01 -0.12
C ALA A 233 -2.60 8.27 0.73
N CYS A 234 -1.36 8.57 1.10
CA CYS A 234 -0.98 9.73 1.92
C CYS A 234 0.37 10.27 1.41
N ALA A 235 0.35 10.75 0.17
CA ALA A 235 1.53 10.73 -0.69
C ALA A 235 2.51 11.88 -0.47
N ALA A 236 2.02 13.05 -0.06
CA ALA A 236 2.87 14.24 0.00
C ALA A 236 3.91 14.09 1.14
N PRO A 237 5.14 14.61 1.01
CA PRO A 237 5.66 15.44 -0.07
C PRO A 237 6.23 14.66 -1.27
N GLY A 238 5.95 13.37 -1.45
CA GLY A 238 6.24 12.64 -2.69
C GLY A 238 7.56 11.85 -2.75
N ASN A 239 8.30 11.73 -1.64
CA ASN A 239 9.55 10.96 -1.62
C ASN A 239 9.32 9.47 -1.94
N LYS A 240 8.24 8.89 -1.42
CA LYS A 240 7.86 7.48 -1.68
C LYS A 240 7.22 7.34 -3.06
N THR A 241 6.37 8.28 -3.45
CA THR A 241 5.75 8.32 -4.79
C THR A 241 6.79 8.40 -5.92
N SER A 242 7.82 9.24 -5.79
CA SER A 242 8.92 9.30 -6.77
C SER A 242 9.75 8.01 -6.79
N HIS A 243 9.81 7.28 -5.69
CA HIS A 243 10.46 5.96 -5.64
C HIS A 243 9.60 4.90 -6.35
N LEU A 244 8.27 4.91 -6.14
CA LEU A 244 7.34 4.06 -6.89
C LEU A 244 7.45 4.33 -8.40
N ALA A 245 7.49 5.59 -8.83
CA ALA A 245 7.65 5.95 -10.24
C ALA A 245 8.95 5.41 -10.85
N ALA A 246 10.05 5.43 -10.08
CA ALA A 246 11.32 4.86 -10.49
C ALA A 246 11.25 3.33 -10.65
N LEU A 247 10.60 2.62 -9.73
CA LEU A 247 10.38 1.16 -9.83
C LEU A 247 9.49 0.79 -11.02
N LEU A 248 8.46 1.59 -11.27
CA LEU A 248 7.57 1.47 -12.42
C LEU A 248 8.23 1.85 -13.75
N LYS A 249 9.43 2.45 -13.73
CA LYS A 249 10.10 3.00 -14.92
C LYS A 249 9.21 3.97 -15.71
N ASN A 250 8.41 4.78 -15.00
CA ASN A 250 7.37 5.66 -15.57
C ASN A 250 6.29 4.93 -16.43
N GLN A 251 6.12 3.61 -16.29
CA GLN A 251 5.09 2.83 -16.99
C GLN A 251 3.97 2.42 -16.03
N GLY A 252 2.71 2.64 -16.43
CA GLY A 252 1.54 2.41 -15.58
C GLY A 252 1.00 3.71 -14.99
N LYS A 253 0.33 3.62 -13.83
CA LYS A 253 -0.29 4.78 -13.16
C LYS A 253 -0.08 4.76 -11.66
N ILE A 254 0.21 5.93 -11.09
CA ILE A 254 0.22 6.18 -9.66
C ILE A 254 -0.86 7.20 -9.33
N PHE A 255 -1.87 6.82 -8.57
CA PHE A 255 -2.87 7.74 -8.02
C PHE A 255 -2.42 8.18 -6.63
N ALA A 256 -2.11 9.46 -6.46
CA ALA A 256 -1.52 9.99 -5.24
C ALA A 256 -2.46 10.99 -4.57
N PHE A 257 -2.79 10.74 -3.31
CA PHE A 257 -3.74 11.52 -2.52
C PHE A 257 -3.06 12.18 -1.32
N ASP A 258 -3.39 13.44 -1.03
CA ASP A 258 -3.07 14.12 0.23
C ASP A 258 -4.06 15.28 0.44
N LEU A 259 -4.32 15.65 1.69
CA LEU A 259 -5.25 16.75 2.02
C LEU A 259 -4.58 18.12 2.06
N ASP A 260 -3.25 18.18 2.18
CA ASP A 260 -2.54 19.44 2.34
C ASP A 260 -2.03 19.98 0.99
N ALA A 261 -2.72 21.00 0.48
CA ALA A 261 -2.36 21.69 -0.77
C ALA A 261 -0.91 22.19 -0.82
N LYS A 262 -0.31 22.62 0.30
CA LYS A 262 1.09 23.09 0.34
C LYS A 262 2.07 21.93 0.22
N ARG A 263 1.76 20.80 0.86
CA ARG A 263 2.54 19.57 0.72
C ARG A 263 2.39 19.00 -0.69
N LEU A 264 1.22 19.06 -1.30
CA LEU A 264 1.00 18.70 -2.71
C LEU A 264 1.77 19.61 -3.68
N ALA A 265 1.83 20.92 -3.45
CA ALA A 265 2.66 21.82 -4.26
C ALA A 265 4.16 21.46 -4.17
N SER A 266 4.63 21.10 -2.97
CA SER A 266 5.99 20.60 -2.75
C SER A 266 6.23 19.28 -3.47
N MET A 267 5.25 18.38 -3.44
CA MET A 267 5.25 17.11 -4.16
C MET A 267 5.30 17.32 -5.67
N ALA A 268 4.47 18.18 -6.24
CA ALA A 268 4.47 18.50 -7.66
C ALA A 268 5.86 19.00 -8.11
N THR A 269 6.49 19.87 -7.31
CA THR A 269 7.86 20.34 -7.57
C THR A 269 8.87 19.20 -7.54
N LEU A 270 8.79 18.30 -6.55
CA LEU A 270 9.67 17.14 -6.44
C LEU A 270 9.50 16.19 -7.64
N LEU A 271 8.26 15.84 -7.99
CA LEU A 271 7.94 14.91 -9.07
C LEU A 271 8.38 15.46 -10.44
N ALA A 272 8.13 16.74 -10.71
CA ALA A 272 8.58 17.41 -11.93
C ALA A 272 10.11 17.40 -12.03
N ARG A 273 10.81 17.77 -10.95
CA ARG A 273 12.28 17.75 -10.90
C ARG A 273 12.85 16.34 -11.10
N ALA A 274 12.21 15.34 -10.48
CA ALA A 274 12.58 13.93 -10.57
C ALA A 274 12.21 13.29 -11.92
N GLY A 275 11.49 13.98 -12.81
CA GLY A 275 11.10 13.45 -14.12
C GLY A 275 10.01 12.38 -14.04
N VAL A 276 9.14 12.44 -13.03
CA VAL A 276 8.00 11.52 -12.90
C VAL A 276 6.89 11.93 -13.85
N SER A 277 6.40 11.00 -14.67
CA SER A 277 5.33 11.25 -15.66
C SER A 277 4.10 10.36 -15.49
N CYS A 278 4.16 9.34 -14.64
CA CYS A 278 3.07 8.37 -14.45
C CYS A 278 2.17 8.64 -13.23
N CYS A 279 2.23 9.84 -12.64
CA CYS A 279 1.52 10.16 -11.39
C CYS A 279 0.36 11.15 -11.61
N GLU A 280 -0.83 10.79 -11.13
CA GLU A 280 -2.01 11.64 -11.05
C GLU A 280 -2.17 12.10 -9.58
N LEU A 281 -2.05 13.42 -9.36
CA LEU A 281 -2.17 14.03 -8.02
C LEU A 281 -3.61 14.47 -7.77
N ALA A 282 -4.15 14.15 -6.59
CA ALA A 282 -5.47 14.59 -6.15
C ALA A 282 -5.42 15.17 -4.72
N GLU A 283 -5.98 16.36 -4.55
CA GLU A 283 -6.26 16.95 -3.23
C GLU A 283 -7.60 16.39 -2.73
N GLU A 284 -7.55 15.20 -2.12
CA GLU A 284 -8.73 14.45 -1.70
C GLU A 284 -8.42 13.64 -0.43
N ASP A 285 -9.43 13.46 0.42
CA ASP A 285 -9.32 12.53 1.56
C ASP A 285 -9.32 11.10 1.01
N PHE A 286 -8.27 10.33 1.32
CA PHE A 286 -8.20 8.93 0.91
C PHE A 286 -9.41 8.11 1.38
N LEU A 287 -10.00 8.43 2.54
CA LEU A 287 -11.20 7.73 3.02
C LEU A 287 -12.46 8.02 2.18
N ALA A 288 -12.44 9.10 1.37
CA ALA A 288 -13.52 9.44 0.44
C ALA A 288 -13.36 8.80 -0.94
N VAL A 289 -12.16 8.25 -1.24
CA VAL A 289 -11.87 7.60 -2.52
C VAL A 289 -12.65 6.30 -2.62
N SER A 290 -13.58 6.21 -3.58
CA SER A 290 -14.41 5.00 -3.72
C SER A 290 -13.61 3.82 -4.30
N PRO A 291 -13.52 2.66 -3.62
CA PRO A 291 -12.84 1.47 -4.15
C PRO A 291 -13.52 0.89 -5.40
N SER A 292 -14.80 1.21 -5.62
CA SER A 292 -15.60 0.80 -6.78
C SER A 292 -15.52 1.77 -7.96
N ASP A 293 -14.78 2.87 -7.84
CA ASP A 293 -14.57 3.79 -8.97
C ASP A 293 -13.79 3.09 -10.09
N GLU A 294 -14.26 3.21 -11.33
CA GLU A 294 -13.67 2.55 -12.48
C GLU A 294 -12.20 2.96 -12.70
N ARG A 295 -11.81 4.18 -12.29
CA ARG A 295 -10.42 4.67 -12.34
C ARG A 295 -9.46 3.77 -11.57
N TYR A 296 -9.92 3.17 -10.47
CA TYR A 296 -9.09 2.41 -9.54
C TYR A 296 -9.31 0.90 -9.62
N ARG A 297 -10.17 0.42 -10.51
CA ARG A 297 -10.51 -1.00 -10.66
C ARG A 297 -9.30 -1.90 -10.90
N GLN A 298 -8.26 -1.39 -11.55
CA GLN A 298 -7.03 -2.12 -11.87
C GLN A 298 -5.92 -1.95 -10.82
N VAL A 299 -6.16 -1.22 -9.73
CA VAL A 299 -5.15 -1.00 -8.69
C VAL A 299 -4.86 -2.33 -7.97
N GLN A 300 -3.61 -2.77 -8.09
CA GLN A 300 -3.12 -4.01 -7.48
C GLN A 300 -2.19 -3.74 -6.29
N TYR A 301 -1.66 -2.52 -6.19
CA TYR A 301 -0.64 -2.14 -5.21
C TYR A 301 -1.06 -0.87 -4.50
N ILE A 302 -0.97 -0.86 -3.16
CA ILE A 302 -1.24 0.33 -2.36
C ILE A 302 -0.09 0.59 -1.40
N LEU A 303 0.41 1.82 -1.39
CA LEU A 303 1.30 2.33 -0.35
C LEU A 303 0.47 3.22 0.59
N LEU A 304 0.47 2.88 1.87
CA LEU A 304 -0.21 3.64 2.92
C LEU A 304 0.81 4.12 3.96
N ASP A 305 1.21 5.39 3.86
CA ASP A 305 2.12 6.08 4.78
C ASP A 305 1.41 7.24 5.49
N PRO A 306 0.49 6.95 6.41
CA PRO A 306 -0.39 7.95 7.00
C PRO A 306 0.35 8.90 7.94
N SER A 307 -0.32 10.00 8.28
CA SER A 307 0.14 10.89 9.36
C SER A 307 0.34 10.11 10.65
N CYS A 308 1.53 10.26 11.23
CA CYS A 308 1.98 9.54 12.41
C CYS A 308 2.36 10.54 13.54
N SER A 309 2.60 10.05 14.76
CA SER A 309 3.08 10.87 15.87
C SER A 309 4.37 11.63 15.54
N GLY A 310 5.22 11.00 14.73
CA GLY A 310 6.55 11.47 14.34
C GLY A 310 7.61 11.14 15.37
N SER A 311 7.33 10.24 16.31
CA SER A 311 8.20 9.90 17.44
C SER A 311 9.55 9.34 17.02
N GLY A 312 9.66 8.75 15.82
CA GLY A 312 10.91 8.27 15.23
C GLY A 312 11.71 9.28 14.42
N MET A 313 11.16 10.48 14.14
CA MET A 313 11.85 11.47 13.33
C MET A 313 12.92 12.23 14.14
N LEU A 314 14.19 11.97 13.85
CA LEU A 314 15.33 12.64 14.50
C LEU A 314 15.24 14.17 14.45
N THR A 315 14.90 14.74 13.29
CA THR A 315 14.73 16.19 13.15
C THR A 315 13.64 16.71 14.08
N ARG A 316 12.55 15.95 14.27
CA ARG A 316 11.45 16.33 15.16
C ARG A 316 11.86 16.23 16.63
N GLN A 317 12.64 15.21 17.00
CA GLN A 317 13.19 15.09 18.35
C GLN A 317 14.17 16.23 18.69
N LEU A 318 14.93 16.70 17.69
CA LEU A 318 15.83 17.85 17.81
C LEU A 318 15.10 19.20 17.83
N GLU A 319 14.01 19.33 17.06
CA GLU A 319 13.15 20.52 17.01
C GLU A 319 12.27 20.62 18.28
N GLU A 320 11.68 19.53 18.74
CA GLU A 320 10.71 19.47 19.84
C GLU A 320 11.16 18.42 20.90
N PRO A 321 11.92 18.82 21.93
CA PRO A 321 12.29 17.93 23.03
C PRO A 321 11.02 17.51 23.79
N GLY A 322 10.80 16.20 23.90
CA GLY A 322 9.54 15.63 24.42
C GLY A 322 8.51 15.24 23.34
N ALA A 323 8.71 15.60 22.07
CA ALA A 323 7.85 15.15 20.96
C ALA A 323 7.97 13.65 20.64
N GLY A 324 8.94 12.96 21.25
CA GLY A 324 9.03 11.49 21.22
C GLY A 324 7.85 10.80 21.92
N THR A 325 7.13 11.50 22.80
CA THR A 325 5.95 11.01 23.51
C THR A 325 4.73 11.88 23.18
N PRO A 326 3.95 11.55 22.14
CA PRO A 326 2.69 12.25 21.85
C PRO A 326 1.73 12.15 23.06
N SER A 327 0.83 13.12 23.22
CA SER A 327 -0.25 12.99 24.22
C SER A 327 -1.10 11.75 23.88
N LYS A 328 -1.65 11.09 24.90
CA LYS A 328 -2.46 9.88 24.70
C LYS A 328 -3.65 10.13 23.77
N GLU A 329 -4.28 11.30 23.87
CA GLU A 329 -5.42 11.67 23.04
C GLU A 329 -5.02 11.84 21.57
N ARG A 330 -3.87 12.48 21.31
CA ARG A 330 -3.34 12.63 19.94
C ARG A 330 -2.94 11.27 19.37
N LEU A 331 -2.28 10.43 20.16
CA LEU A 331 -1.85 9.10 19.75
C LEU A 331 -3.05 8.24 19.36
N HIS A 332 -4.08 8.20 20.21
CA HIS A 332 -5.32 7.47 19.94
C HIS A 332 -6.06 8.00 18.71
N ALA A 333 -6.12 9.32 18.50
CA ALA A 333 -6.74 9.91 17.31
C ALA A 333 -6.00 9.54 16.02
N LEU A 334 -4.66 9.53 16.05
CA LEU A 334 -3.82 9.12 14.93
C LEU A 334 -3.99 7.63 14.62
N ALA A 335 -3.88 6.76 15.63
CA ALA A 335 -4.10 5.32 15.51
C ALA A 335 -5.50 5.01 14.94
N GLY A 336 -6.54 5.71 15.41
CA GLY A 336 -7.88 5.57 14.88
C GLY A 336 -8.02 5.96 13.41
N PHE A 337 -7.33 7.01 12.95
CA PHE A 337 -7.28 7.36 11.53
C PHE A 337 -6.52 6.31 10.71
N GLN A 338 -5.36 5.88 11.21
CA GLN A 338 -4.51 4.87 10.56
C GLN A 338 -5.26 3.55 10.37
N GLN A 339 -6.01 3.11 11.38
CA GLN A 339 -6.86 1.93 11.31
C GLN A 339 -7.94 2.07 10.24
N ARG A 340 -8.68 3.19 10.21
CA ARG A 340 -9.70 3.42 9.18
C ARG A 340 -9.10 3.42 7.77
N ALA A 341 -7.96 4.08 7.59
CA ALA A 341 -7.29 4.16 6.30
C ALA A 341 -6.77 2.78 5.84
N LEU A 342 -6.20 1.98 6.75
CA LEU A 342 -5.73 0.65 6.44
C LEU A 342 -6.89 -0.28 6.09
N CYS A 343 -7.95 -0.31 6.89
CA CYS A 343 -9.14 -1.10 6.59
C CYS A 343 -9.76 -0.68 5.25
N HIS A 344 -9.87 0.62 4.98
CA HIS A 344 -10.36 1.13 3.71
C HIS A 344 -9.49 0.68 2.52
N ALA A 345 -8.16 0.78 2.62
CA ALA A 345 -7.25 0.34 1.58
C ALA A 345 -7.40 -1.16 1.25
N LEU A 346 -7.66 -2.00 2.26
CA LEU A 346 -7.90 -3.45 2.07
C LEU A 346 -9.20 -3.78 1.31
N THR A 347 -10.11 -2.80 1.12
CA THR A 347 -11.36 -3.00 0.36
C THR A 347 -11.22 -2.88 -1.16
N PHE A 348 -10.05 -2.48 -1.66
CA PHE A 348 -9.83 -2.34 -3.10
C PHE A 348 -9.89 -3.72 -3.80
N PRO A 349 -10.74 -3.88 -4.85
CA PRO A 349 -11.17 -5.19 -5.33
C PRO A 349 -10.05 -6.03 -5.97
N SER A 350 -9.09 -5.35 -6.60
CA SER A 350 -7.96 -5.95 -7.31
C SER A 350 -6.66 -5.94 -6.50
N LEU A 351 -6.70 -5.50 -5.23
CA LEU A 351 -5.52 -5.41 -4.38
C LEU A 351 -4.82 -6.77 -4.26
N GLN A 352 -3.53 -6.79 -4.51
CA GLN A 352 -2.65 -7.95 -4.35
C GLN A 352 -1.67 -7.73 -3.19
N ARG A 353 -1.08 -6.54 -3.11
CA ARG A 353 -0.11 -6.19 -2.05
C ARG A 353 -0.31 -4.76 -1.57
N LEU A 354 -0.29 -4.59 -0.26
CA LEU A 354 -0.30 -3.30 0.41
C LEU A 354 0.92 -3.19 1.31
N VAL A 355 1.54 -2.01 1.35
CA VAL A 355 2.56 -1.70 2.35
C VAL A 355 2.07 -0.57 3.23
N TYR A 356 1.96 -0.87 4.52
CA TYR A 356 1.67 0.10 5.57
C TYR A 356 2.99 0.55 6.20
N SER A 357 3.19 1.85 6.39
CA SER A 357 4.38 2.37 7.08
C SER A 357 4.11 3.57 7.96
N THR A 358 4.91 3.73 9.00
CA THR A 358 4.90 4.94 9.84
C THR A 358 6.30 5.37 10.23
N CYS A 359 6.41 6.65 10.55
CA CYS A 359 7.56 7.27 11.20
C CYS A 359 7.51 7.19 12.75
N SER A 360 6.79 6.21 13.31
CA SER A 360 6.50 6.09 14.74
C SER A 360 7.19 4.88 15.38
N LEU A 361 7.56 5.05 16.65
CA LEU A 361 8.03 3.98 17.54
C LEU A 361 6.89 3.36 18.37
N CYS A 362 5.70 3.97 18.38
CA CYS A 362 4.57 3.56 19.21
C CYS A 362 3.88 2.30 18.65
N GLN A 363 3.70 1.28 19.48
CA GLN A 363 2.97 0.05 19.12
C GLN A 363 1.53 0.33 18.68
N GLU A 364 0.86 1.29 19.34
CA GLU A 364 -0.53 1.71 19.07
C GLU A 364 -0.74 2.19 17.63
N GLU A 365 0.29 2.76 16.99
CA GLU A 365 0.24 3.21 15.58
C GLU A 365 0.75 2.16 14.60
N ASN A 366 1.28 1.04 15.09
CA ASN A 366 2.08 0.09 14.32
C ASN A 366 1.43 -1.30 14.36
N GLU A 367 1.90 -2.17 15.25
CA GLU A 367 1.45 -3.56 15.34
C GLU A 367 -0.05 -3.66 15.67
N ASP A 368 -0.57 -2.77 16.53
CA ASP A 368 -1.97 -2.81 16.92
C ASP A 368 -2.90 -2.48 15.74
N VAL A 369 -2.56 -1.46 14.94
CA VAL A 369 -3.29 -1.09 13.71
C VAL A 369 -3.31 -2.24 12.71
N VAL A 370 -2.16 -2.88 12.49
CA VAL A 370 -2.03 -4.02 11.56
C VAL A 370 -2.84 -5.21 12.04
N ARG A 371 -2.74 -5.56 13.33
CA ARG A 371 -3.50 -6.65 13.94
C ARG A 371 -5.00 -6.46 13.75
N GLU A 372 -5.50 -5.27 14.07
CA GLU A 372 -6.93 -4.95 13.98
C GLU A 372 -7.45 -5.00 12.54
N ALA A 373 -6.68 -4.49 11.58
CA ALA A 373 -7.06 -4.54 10.18
C ALA A 373 -7.13 -5.97 9.62
N LEU A 374 -6.18 -6.83 9.99
CA LEU A 374 -6.19 -8.25 9.58
C LEU A 374 -7.35 -9.02 10.20
N GLN A 375 -7.75 -8.68 11.44
CA GLN A 375 -8.92 -9.26 12.09
C GLN A 375 -10.24 -8.90 11.40
N GLN A 376 -10.32 -7.75 10.73
CA GLN A 376 -11.50 -7.33 9.96
C GLN A 376 -11.59 -8.01 8.59
N SER A 377 -10.49 -8.59 8.08
CA SER A 377 -10.44 -9.30 6.79
C SER A 377 -9.89 -10.72 6.93
N PRO A 378 -10.48 -11.58 7.80
CA PRO A 378 -9.91 -12.88 8.14
C PRO A 378 -9.81 -13.78 6.89
N GLY A 379 -8.64 -14.37 6.69
CA GLY A 379 -8.37 -15.29 5.57
C GLY A 379 -8.26 -14.62 4.19
N THR A 380 -8.52 -13.32 4.06
CA THR A 380 -8.38 -12.60 2.77
C THR A 380 -6.98 -12.03 2.59
N PHE A 381 -6.35 -11.58 3.67
CA PHE A 381 -5.00 -11.01 3.66
C PHE A 381 -4.12 -11.65 4.74
N ARG A 382 -2.81 -11.65 4.51
CA ARG A 382 -1.77 -12.14 5.45
C ARG A 382 -0.57 -11.20 5.48
N LEU A 383 0.22 -11.26 6.55
CA LEU A 383 1.53 -10.61 6.59
C LEU A 383 2.56 -11.41 5.81
N ALA A 384 3.20 -10.78 4.83
CA ALA A 384 4.31 -11.35 4.11
C ALA A 384 5.63 -11.10 4.87
N PRO A 385 6.53 -12.11 4.97
CA PRO A 385 7.83 -11.95 5.62
C PRO A 385 8.70 -10.96 4.84
N ALA A 386 8.78 -9.73 5.33
CA ALA A 386 9.52 -8.66 4.67
C ALA A 386 11.03 -8.77 4.93
N LEU A 387 11.84 -8.63 3.87
CA LEU A 387 13.31 -8.45 3.88
C LEU A 387 14.02 -9.15 5.06
N PRO A 388 14.24 -10.48 5.01
CA PRO A 388 14.82 -11.23 6.11
C PRO A 388 16.21 -10.75 6.57
N SER A 389 16.96 -10.11 5.67
CA SER A 389 18.26 -9.49 5.96
C SER A 389 18.17 -8.20 6.81
N TRP A 390 16.97 -7.66 7.01
CA TRP A 390 16.75 -6.51 7.89
C TRP A 390 16.65 -6.97 9.35
N PRO A 391 17.53 -6.50 10.25
CA PRO A 391 17.71 -7.11 11.57
C PRO A 391 16.63 -6.75 12.59
N HIS A 392 15.97 -5.60 12.45
CA HIS A 392 15.04 -5.09 13.45
C HIS A 392 13.60 -5.39 13.03
N ARG A 393 12.97 -6.34 13.74
CA ARG A 393 11.63 -6.87 13.45
C ARG A 393 10.54 -6.13 14.24
N GLY A 394 9.29 -6.33 13.83
CA GLY A 394 8.12 -5.89 14.61
C GLY A 394 8.08 -6.51 16.00
N LEU A 395 7.35 -5.85 16.92
CA LEU A 395 7.16 -6.35 18.27
C LEU A 395 6.27 -7.61 18.24
N SER A 396 6.65 -8.66 18.97
CA SER A 396 5.92 -9.94 19.03
C SER A 396 4.62 -9.85 19.84
N THR A 397 3.68 -9.02 19.40
CA THR A 397 2.40 -8.73 20.09
C THR A 397 1.24 -9.58 19.56
N PHE A 398 1.39 -10.18 18.38
CA PHE A 398 0.48 -11.16 17.79
C PHE A 398 1.23 -12.09 16.82
N PRO A 399 0.66 -13.27 16.45
CA PRO A 399 1.33 -14.20 15.54
C PRO A 399 1.64 -13.57 14.17
N GLY A 400 2.90 -13.66 13.72
CA GLY A 400 3.36 -13.09 12.45
C GLY A 400 3.76 -11.62 12.53
N ALA A 401 3.66 -10.96 13.69
CA ALA A 401 4.12 -9.57 13.85
C ALA A 401 5.63 -9.40 13.57
N GLU A 402 6.41 -10.47 13.74
CA GLU A 402 7.83 -10.56 13.37
C GLU A 402 8.06 -10.42 11.85
N HIS A 403 7.04 -10.60 11.01
CA HIS A 403 7.11 -10.33 9.57
C HIS A 403 7.20 -8.83 9.26
N CYS A 404 6.78 -7.97 10.19
CA CYS A 404 6.94 -6.53 10.09
C CYS A 404 8.39 -6.11 10.36
N LEU A 405 8.76 -4.91 9.89
CA LEU A 405 10.06 -4.29 10.11
C LEU A 405 9.92 -3.09 11.03
N ARG A 406 10.90 -2.92 11.93
CA ARG A 406 11.13 -1.68 12.68
C ARG A 406 12.50 -1.12 12.34
N ALA A 407 12.69 0.16 12.60
CA ALA A 407 13.96 0.84 12.39
C ALA A 407 14.23 1.77 13.56
N SER A 408 15.51 1.98 13.89
CA SER A 408 15.92 2.97 14.89
C SER A 408 17.36 3.47 14.64
N PRO A 409 17.74 4.62 15.20
CA PRO A 409 19.11 5.13 15.08
C PRO A 409 20.17 4.14 15.60
N GLU A 410 19.85 3.38 16.63
CA GLU A 410 20.77 2.46 17.32
C GLU A 410 20.94 1.15 16.56
N THR A 411 19.85 0.64 15.98
CA THR A 411 19.78 -0.70 15.38
C THR A 411 20.07 -0.69 13.89
N THR A 412 19.59 0.32 13.17
CA THR A 412 19.61 0.36 11.71
C THR A 412 20.30 1.60 11.14
N LEU A 413 20.79 2.50 12.01
CA LEU A 413 21.37 3.79 11.64
C LEU A 413 20.43 4.65 10.80
N THR A 414 19.13 4.64 11.11
CA THR A 414 18.09 5.39 10.40
C THR A 414 17.23 6.18 11.38
N GLY A 415 16.27 6.96 10.87
CA GLY A 415 15.13 7.37 11.70
C GLY A 415 14.35 6.17 12.25
N GLY A 416 13.57 6.41 13.31
CA GLY A 416 12.58 5.47 13.81
C GLY A 416 11.48 5.24 12.78
N PHE A 417 11.18 3.98 12.46
CA PHE A 417 10.26 3.63 11.37
C PHE A 417 9.59 2.27 11.61
N PHE A 418 8.43 2.06 11.00
CA PHE A 418 7.70 0.79 10.98
C PHE A 418 7.21 0.49 9.57
N VAL A 419 7.21 -0.78 9.18
CA VAL A 419 6.71 -1.28 7.91
C VAL A 419 6.01 -2.63 8.09
N ALA A 420 4.85 -2.79 7.46
CA ALA A 420 4.15 -4.05 7.34
C ALA A 420 3.78 -4.30 5.87
N VAL A 421 4.11 -5.49 5.36
CA VAL A 421 3.75 -5.92 4.01
C VAL A 421 2.57 -6.88 4.13
N ILE A 422 1.43 -6.47 3.58
CA ILE A 422 0.17 -7.22 3.63
C ILE A 422 -0.14 -7.70 2.22
N GLU A 423 -0.30 -9.00 2.04
CA GLU A 423 -0.60 -9.61 0.75
C GLU A 423 -1.96 -10.30 0.78
N ARG A 424 -2.68 -10.22 -0.34
CA ARG A 424 -3.89 -11.01 -0.52
C ARG A 424 -3.52 -12.48 -0.51
N VAL A 425 -4.26 -13.27 0.26
CA VAL A 425 -4.12 -14.73 0.25
C VAL A 425 -4.61 -15.18 -1.12
N GLU A 426 -3.69 -15.62 -1.97
CA GLU A 426 -4.06 -16.38 -3.15
C GLU A 426 -4.78 -17.64 -2.70
N VAL A 427 -6.06 -17.75 -3.05
CA VAL A 427 -6.71 -19.06 -3.09
C VAL A 427 -6.11 -19.73 -4.33
N PRO A 428 -5.30 -20.80 -4.18
CA PRO A 428 -4.65 -21.42 -5.32
C PRO A 428 -5.71 -21.88 -6.31
N ARG A 429 -5.77 -21.23 -7.48
CA ARG A 429 -6.60 -21.66 -8.59
C ARG A 429 -5.87 -22.80 -9.28
N LYS A 430 -6.33 -24.03 -9.06
CA LYS A 430 -5.75 -25.22 -9.67
C LYS A 430 -6.58 -25.61 -10.90
N ILE A 431 -5.90 -25.88 -12.01
CA ILE A 431 -6.52 -26.44 -13.23
C ILE A 431 -6.12 -27.91 -13.31
N PHE A 432 -7.08 -28.77 -13.62
CA PHE A 432 -6.83 -30.19 -13.93
C PHE A 432 -7.18 -30.41 -15.39
N ALA A 433 -6.25 -30.96 -16.16
CA ALA A 433 -6.46 -31.28 -17.57
C ALA A 433 -6.18 -32.76 -17.83
N PHE A 434 -7.14 -33.42 -18.47
CA PHE A 434 -7.15 -34.86 -18.70
C PHE A 434 -7.09 -35.14 -20.21
N ASP A 435 -6.23 -36.07 -20.62
CA ASP A 435 -6.24 -36.63 -21.98
C ASP A 435 -5.66 -38.05 -21.91
N LEU A 436 -6.14 -38.95 -22.76
CA LEU A 436 -5.64 -40.33 -22.86
C LEU A 436 -4.37 -40.44 -23.73
N ASP A 437 -4.00 -39.39 -24.47
CA ASP A 437 -2.85 -39.39 -25.36
C ASP A 437 -1.67 -38.61 -24.78
N ALA A 438 -0.65 -39.34 -24.35
CA ALA A 438 0.59 -38.79 -23.82
C ALA A 438 1.26 -37.74 -24.73
N LYS A 439 1.14 -37.85 -26.07
CA LYS A 439 1.73 -36.89 -27.00
C LYS A 439 0.97 -35.57 -26.99
N ARG A 440 -0.36 -35.61 -26.86
CA ARG A 440 -1.18 -34.39 -26.70
C ARG A 440 -0.89 -33.72 -25.37
N LEU A 441 -0.75 -34.49 -24.28
CA LEU A 441 -0.35 -33.96 -22.97
C LEU A 441 1.03 -33.29 -23.03
N ALA A 442 2.02 -33.90 -23.67
CA ALA A 442 3.35 -33.29 -23.84
C ALA A 442 3.31 -31.99 -24.65
N SER A 443 2.48 -31.93 -25.68
CA SER A 443 2.26 -30.72 -26.49
C SER A 443 1.60 -29.61 -25.66
N MET A 444 0.59 -29.97 -24.86
CA MET A 444 -0.08 -29.07 -23.94
C MET A 444 0.88 -28.57 -22.85
N ALA A 445 1.71 -29.44 -22.27
CA ALA A 445 2.73 -29.05 -21.29
C ALA A 445 3.69 -28.00 -21.85
N THR A 446 4.13 -28.18 -23.10
CA THR A 446 5.01 -27.22 -23.79
C THR A 446 4.32 -25.88 -24.01
N LEU A 447 3.05 -25.88 -24.41
CA LEU A 447 2.26 -24.65 -24.58
C LEU A 447 2.04 -23.93 -23.26
N LEU A 448 1.68 -24.65 -22.20
CA LEU A 448 1.47 -24.10 -20.86
C LEU A 448 2.77 -23.51 -20.29
N ALA A 449 3.90 -24.19 -20.44
CA ALA A 449 5.21 -23.70 -20.04
C ALA A 449 5.58 -22.41 -20.77
N ARG A 450 5.36 -22.35 -22.10
CA ARG A 450 5.58 -21.12 -22.90
C ARG A 450 4.66 -19.98 -22.50
N ALA A 451 3.44 -20.27 -22.06
CA ALA A 451 2.48 -19.30 -21.57
C ALA A 451 2.71 -18.91 -20.09
N GLY A 452 3.67 -19.52 -19.40
CA GLY A 452 3.94 -19.25 -17.99
C GLY A 452 2.85 -19.78 -17.03
N VAL A 453 2.06 -20.77 -17.47
CA VAL A 453 0.98 -21.35 -16.64
C VAL A 453 1.57 -22.46 -15.76
N SER A 454 1.67 -22.19 -14.46
CA SER A 454 2.24 -23.14 -13.47
C SER A 454 1.18 -23.87 -12.63
N CYS A 455 -0.10 -23.48 -12.73
CA CYS A 455 -1.17 -23.98 -11.88
C CYS A 455 -1.99 -25.13 -12.50
N CYS A 456 -1.55 -25.68 -13.63
CA CYS A 456 -2.23 -26.75 -14.35
C CYS A 456 -1.56 -28.10 -14.08
N GLU A 457 -2.32 -29.07 -13.58
CA GLU A 457 -1.92 -30.46 -13.43
C GLU A 457 -2.43 -31.26 -14.64
N LEU A 458 -1.51 -31.92 -15.33
CA LEU A 458 -1.81 -32.77 -16.49
C LEU A 458 -1.89 -34.23 -16.04
N ALA A 459 -2.98 -34.91 -16.38
CA ALA A 459 -3.20 -36.31 -16.04
C ALA A 459 -3.48 -37.14 -17.30
N GLU A 460 -2.72 -38.22 -17.47
CA GLU A 460 -2.98 -39.26 -18.47
C GLU A 460 -4.02 -40.25 -17.92
N GLU A 461 -5.26 -39.79 -17.80
CA GLU A 461 -6.36 -40.53 -17.17
C GLU A 461 -7.66 -40.36 -17.97
N ASP A 462 -8.53 -41.36 -17.92
CA ASP A 462 -9.88 -41.26 -18.48
C ASP A 462 -10.73 -40.37 -17.58
N PHE A 463 -11.26 -39.27 -18.12
CA PHE A 463 -12.16 -38.38 -17.40
C PHE A 463 -13.38 -39.11 -16.83
N LEU A 464 -13.89 -40.16 -17.50
CA LEU A 464 -15.02 -40.94 -17.00
C LEU A 464 -14.67 -41.81 -15.78
N ALA A 465 -13.39 -42.08 -15.54
CA ALA A 465 -12.90 -42.81 -14.37
C ALA A 465 -12.64 -41.91 -13.15
N VAL A 466 -12.64 -40.59 -13.35
CA VAL A 466 -12.45 -39.60 -12.28
C VAL A 466 -13.64 -39.65 -11.32
N SER A 467 -13.38 -39.70 -10.01
CA SER A 467 -14.44 -39.59 -9.01
C SER A 467 -14.74 -38.11 -8.72
N PRO A 468 -15.95 -37.59 -9.02
CA PRO A 468 -16.31 -36.19 -8.77
C PRO A 468 -16.26 -35.79 -7.28
N SER A 469 -16.37 -36.79 -6.39
CA SER A 469 -16.36 -36.62 -4.94
C SER A 469 -14.97 -36.79 -4.30
N ASP A 470 -13.94 -37.13 -5.09
CA ASP A 470 -12.54 -37.16 -4.63
C ASP A 470 -12.18 -35.81 -4.01
N GLU A 471 -11.41 -35.81 -2.92
CA GLU A 471 -10.95 -34.60 -2.27
C GLU A 471 -10.20 -33.65 -3.21
N ARG A 472 -9.52 -34.20 -4.23
CA ARG A 472 -8.85 -33.44 -5.29
C ARG A 472 -9.81 -32.63 -6.16
N TYR A 473 -11.02 -33.16 -6.41
CA TYR A 473 -11.93 -32.66 -7.44
C TYR A 473 -13.25 -32.09 -6.91
N ARG A 474 -13.62 -32.41 -5.66
CA ARG A 474 -14.89 -31.98 -5.05
C ARG A 474 -15.12 -30.48 -5.01
N GLN A 475 -14.05 -29.67 -5.12
CA GLN A 475 -14.10 -28.21 -5.12
C GLN A 475 -14.09 -27.59 -6.54
N VAL A 476 -14.07 -28.41 -7.59
CA VAL A 476 -14.09 -27.92 -8.98
C VAL A 476 -15.43 -27.24 -9.25
N GLN A 477 -15.36 -25.95 -9.61
CA GLN A 477 -16.53 -25.10 -9.89
C GLN A 477 -16.76 -24.88 -11.40
N TYR A 478 -15.74 -25.09 -12.21
CA TYR A 478 -15.76 -24.80 -13.64
C TYR A 478 -15.21 -25.98 -14.43
N ILE A 479 -15.92 -26.41 -15.47
CA ILE A 479 -15.47 -27.46 -16.38
C ILE A 479 -15.55 -26.95 -17.82
N LEU A 480 -14.48 -27.16 -18.58
CA LEU A 480 -14.48 -27.08 -20.04
C LEU A 480 -14.42 -28.52 -20.56
N LEU A 481 -15.48 -28.96 -21.22
CA LEU A 481 -15.61 -30.30 -21.77
C LEU A 481 -15.54 -30.22 -23.30
N ASP A 482 -14.40 -30.63 -23.85
CA ASP A 482 -14.11 -30.68 -25.28
C ASP A 482 -13.82 -32.13 -25.71
N PRO A 483 -14.87 -32.98 -25.80
CA PRO A 483 -14.71 -34.40 -26.08
C PRO A 483 -14.38 -34.64 -27.55
N SER A 484 -13.90 -35.85 -27.85
CA SER A 484 -13.69 -36.28 -29.23
C SER A 484 -14.97 -36.16 -30.06
N CYS A 485 -14.87 -35.48 -31.21
CA CYS A 485 -15.95 -35.21 -32.17
C CYS A 485 -15.64 -35.80 -33.55
N SER A 486 -16.67 -35.85 -34.41
CA SER A 486 -16.50 -36.29 -35.81
C SER A 486 -15.50 -35.44 -36.59
N GLY A 487 -15.36 -34.16 -36.24
CA GLY A 487 -14.55 -33.19 -36.98
C GLY A 487 -15.19 -32.74 -38.29
N SER A 488 -16.50 -32.94 -38.46
CA SER A 488 -17.25 -32.53 -39.65
C SER A 488 -17.16 -31.03 -39.94
N GLY A 489 -16.87 -30.21 -38.93
CA GLY A 489 -16.66 -28.78 -39.06
C GLY A 489 -15.22 -28.35 -39.41
N MET A 490 -14.23 -29.26 -39.42
CA MET A 490 -12.85 -28.87 -39.69
C MET A 490 -12.54 -28.82 -41.19
N LEU A 491 -12.26 -27.62 -41.70
CA LEU A 491 -11.96 -27.34 -43.13
C LEU A 491 -10.78 -28.17 -43.66
N THR A 492 -9.72 -28.37 -42.87
CA THR A 492 -8.55 -29.19 -43.23
C THR A 492 -8.94 -30.64 -43.53
N ARG A 493 -9.87 -31.20 -42.74
CA ARG A 493 -10.35 -32.57 -42.90
C ARG A 493 -11.23 -32.73 -44.15
N GLN A 494 -11.96 -31.68 -44.53
CA GLN A 494 -12.76 -31.65 -45.75
C GLN A 494 -11.91 -31.52 -47.02
N LEU A 495 -10.72 -30.91 -46.93
CA LEU A 495 -9.77 -30.73 -48.03
C LEU A 495 -8.89 -31.97 -48.27
N GLU A 496 -8.53 -32.71 -47.22
CA GLU A 496 -7.69 -33.91 -47.31
C GLU A 496 -8.45 -35.14 -47.84
N GLU A 497 -9.76 -35.26 -47.59
CA GLU A 497 -10.59 -36.38 -48.06
C GLU A 497 -11.95 -35.88 -48.60
N PRO A 498 -12.13 -35.78 -49.93
CA PRO A 498 -13.40 -35.40 -50.55
C PRO A 498 -14.49 -36.45 -50.24
N GLY A 499 -15.43 -36.13 -49.35
CA GLY A 499 -16.48 -37.04 -48.87
C GLY A 499 -16.38 -37.43 -47.38
N ALA A 500 -15.29 -37.06 -46.69
CA ALA A 500 -15.10 -37.33 -45.25
C ALA A 500 -15.93 -36.43 -44.32
N GLY A 501 -16.70 -35.47 -44.86
CA GLY A 501 -17.51 -34.53 -44.08
C GLY A 501 -18.72 -35.17 -43.37
N THR A 502 -19.19 -36.33 -43.84
CA THR A 502 -20.27 -37.09 -43.21
C THR A 502 -19.70 -38.35 -42.54
N PRO A 503 -19.54 -38.37 -41.21
CA PRO A 503 -19.13 -39.59 -40.49
C PRO A 503 -20.12 -40.73 -40.75
N SER A 504 -19.65 -41.98 -40.75
CA SER A 504 -20.57 -43.13 -40.82
C SER A 504 -21.56 -43.08 -39.67
N LYS A 505 -22.79 -43.57 -39.89
CA LYS A 505 -23.83 -43.54 -38.86
C LYS A 505 -23.39 -44.25 -37.58
N GLU A 506 -22.66 -45.34 -37.70
CA GLU A 506 -22.13 -46.11 -36.56
C GLU A 506 -21.10 -45.28 -35.77
N ARG A 507 -20.19 -44.60 -36.47
CA ARG A 507 -19.16 -43.75 -35.83
C ARG A 507 -19.80 -42.54 -35.16
N LEU A 508 -20.75 -41.88 -35.82
CA LEU A 508 -21.46 -40.72 -35.28
C LEU A 508 -22.22 -41.11 -34.00
N HIS A 509 -22.95 -42.22 -34.03
CA HIS A 509 -23.67 -42.73 -32.87
C HIS A 509 -22.73 -43.10 -31.71
N ALA A 510 -21.58 -43.72 -31.99
CA ALA A 510 -20.58 -44.04 -30.97
C ALA A 510 -19.98 -42.79 -30.31
N LEU A 511 -19.66 -41.76 -31.10
CA LEU A 511 -19.14 -40.48 -30.61
C LEU A 511 -20.19 -39.74 -29.77
N ALA A 512 -21.42 -39.60 -30.27
CA ALA A 512 -22.52 -38.99 -29.54
C ALA A 512 -22.77 -39.69 -28.20
N GLY A 513 -22.77 -41.03 -28.18
CA GLY A 513 -22.92 -41.79 -26.94
C GLY A 513 -21.77 -41.60 -25.94
N PHE A 514 -20.53 -41.43 -26.41
CA PHE A 514 -19.39 -41.07 -25.55
C PHE A 514 -19.54 -39.65 -24.98
N GLN A 515 -19.85 -38.68 -25.84
CA GLN A 515 -20.03 -37.27 -25.48
C GLN A 515 -21.14 -37.10 -24.44
N GLN A 516 -22.26 -37.81 -24.62
CA GLN A 516 -23.35 -37.85 -23.65
C GLN A 516 -22.87 -38.36 -22.28
N ARG A 517 -22.16 -39.49 -22.22
CA ARG A 517 -21.64 -40.02 -20.95
C ARG A 517 -20.70 -39.03 -20.29
N ALA A 518 -19.81 -38.38 -21.06
CA ALA A 518 -18.87 -37.40 -20.54
C ALA A 518 -19.58 -36.15 -20.00
N LEU A 519 -20.58 -35.64 -20.71
CA LEU A 519 -21.35 -34.47 -20.28
C LEU A 519 -22.17 -34.78 -19.03
N CYS A 520 -22.87 -35.91 -19.00
CA CYS A 520 -23.60 -36.35 -17.81
C CYS A 520 -22.67 -36.54 -16.61
N HIS A 521 -21.50 -37.17 -16.81
CA HIS A 521 -20.51 -37.34 -15.75
C HIS A 521 -20.02 -35.99 -15.20
N ALA A 522 -19.69 -35.03 -16.07
CA ALA A 522 -19.25 -33.71 -15.64
C ALA A 522 -20.30 -32.98 -14.77
N LEU A 523 -21.59 -33.12 -15.10
CA LEU A 523 -22.69 -32.53 -14.32
C LEU A 523 -22.85 -33.14 -12.90
N THR A 524 -22.20 -34.26 -12.60
CA THR A 524 -22.24 -34.86 -11.25
C THR A 524 -21.27 -34.23 -10.25
N PHE A 525 -20.42 -33.29 -10.69
CA PHE A 525 -19.46 -32.62 -9.81
C PHE A 525 -20.19 -31.75 -8.76
N PRO A 526 -19.93 -31.96 -7.45
CA PRO A 526 -20.78 -31.43 -6.39
C PRO A 526 -20.71 -29.91 -6.25
N SER A 527 -19.57 -29.30 -6.62
CA SER A 527 -19.35 -27.85 -6.56
C SER A 527 -19.47 -27.16 -7.91
N LEU A 528 -19.84 -27.89 -8.98
CA LEU A 528 -19.93 -27.33 -10.31
C LEU A 528 -20.92 -26.16 -10.35
N GLN A 529 -20.47 -25.02 -10.87
CA GLN A 529 -21.28 -23.82 -11.07
C GLN A 529 -21.53 -23.57 -12.56
N ARG A 530 -20.51 -23.80 -13.40
CA ARG A 530 -20.60 -23.57 -14.84
C ARG A 530 -19.80 -24.61 -15.61
N LEU A 531 -20.38 -25.13 -16.68
CA LEU A 531 -19.77 -26.04 -17.62
C LEU A 531 -19.89 -25.48 -19.04
N VAL A 532 -18.83 -25.61 -19.82
CA VAL A 532 -18.84 -25.31 -21.26
C VAL A 532 -18.65 -26.62 -22.00
N TYR A 533 -19.60 -26.98 -22.84
CA TYR A 533 -19.51 -28.10 -23.77
C TYR A 533 -19.21 -27.57 -25.16
N SER A 534 -18.18 -28.10 -25.81
CA SER A 534 -17.81 -27.71 -27.17
C SER A 534 -17.56 -28.91 -28.07
N THR A 535 -17.87 -28.77 -29.36
CA THR A 535 -17.45 -29.74 -30.38
C THR A 535 -17.05 -29.03 -31.67
N CYS A 536 -16.20 -29.72 -32.42
CA CYS A 536 -15.83 -29.41 -33.79
C CYS A 536 -16.79 -30.03 -34.84
N SER A 537 -18.06 -30.22 -34.48
CA SER A 537 -19.06 -30.92 -35.31
C SER A 537 -20.20 -30.01 -35.77
N LEU A 538 -20.68 -30.25 -36.98
CA LEU A 538 -21.92 -29.67 -37.51
C LEU A 538 -23.14 -30.56 -37.28
N CYS A 539 -22.94 -31.82 -36.86
CA CYS A 539 -23.97 -32.83 -36.68
C CYS A 539 -24.82 -32.55 -35.43
N GLN A 540 -26.14 -32.59 -35.58
CA GLN A 540 -27.08 -32.37 -34.47
C GLN A 540 -26.92 -33.42 -33.37
N GLU A 541 -26.63 -34.66 -33.76
CA GLU A 541 -26.52 -35.82 -32.88
C GLU A 541 -25.38 -35.70 -31.87
N GLU A 542 -24.29 -35.01 -32.22
CA GLU A 542 -23.15 -34.72 -31.33
C GLU A 542 -23.33 -33.42 -30.53
N ASN A 543 -24.33 -32.62 -30.88
CA ASN A 543 -24.48 -31.24 -30.42
C ASN A 543 -25.74 -31.11 -29.56
N GLU A 544 -26.85 -30.69 -30.17
CA GLU A 544 -28.09 -30.42 -29.48
C GLU A 544 -28.67 -31.66 -28.79
N ASP A 545 -28.56 -32.84 -29.40
CA ASP A 545 -29.11 -34.07 -28.82
C ASP A 545 -28.35 -34.50 -27.56
N VAL A 546 -27.02 -34.40 -27.56
CA VAL A 546 -26.18 -34.64 -26.38
C VAL A 546 -26.55 -33.69 -25.24
N VAL A 547 -26.68 -32.39 -25.53
CA VAL A 547 -27.03 -31.37 -24.53
C VAL A 547 -28.44 -31.59 -23.98
N ARG A 548 -29.41 -31.86 -24.86
CA ARG A 548 -30.81 -32.15 -24.50
C ARG A 548 -30.88 -33.33 -23.54
N GLU A 549 -30.21 -34.42 -23.87
CA GLU A 549 -30.24 -35.64 -23.07
C GLU A 549 -29.54 -35.47 -21.72
N ALA A 550 -28.43 -34.75 -21.67
CA ALA A 550 -27.74 -34.46 -20.40
C ALA A 550 -28.57 -33.59 -19.45
N LEU A 551 -29.25 -32.56 -19.97
CA LEU A 551 -30.14 -31.72 -19.16
C LEU A 551 -31.38 -32.47 -18.67
N GLN A 552 -31.91 -33.40 -19.48
CA GLN A 552 -33.02 -34.27 -19.07
C GLN A 552 -32.64 -35.20 -17.92
N GLN A 553 -31.38 -35.61 -17.81
CA GLN A 553 -30.88 -36.42 -16.68
C GLN A 553 -30.62 -35.60 -15.41
N SER A 554 -30.56 -34.27 -15.50
CA SER A 554 -30.33 -33.37 -14.36
C SER A 554 -31.43 -32.28 -14.23
N PRO A 555 -32.71 -32.67 -14.15
CA PRO A 555 -33.83 -31.72 -14.23
C PRO A 555 -33.79 -30.71 -13.07
N GLY A 556 -33.92 -29.43 -13.40
CA GLY A 556 -33.98 -28.33 -12.43
C GLY A 556 -32.67 -28.00 -11.71
N THR A 557 -31.61 -28.80 -11.89
CA THR A 557 -30.30 -28.53 -11.28
C THR A 557 -29.43 -27.65 -12.18
N PHE A 558 -29.52 -27.84 -13.49
CA PHE A 558 -28.74 -27.09 -14.48
C PHE A 558 -29.64 -26.53 -15.58
N ARG A 559 -29.21 -25.42 -16.18
CA ARG A 559 -29.87 -24.77 -17.32
C ARG A 559 -28.85 -24.30 -18.35
N LEU A 560 -29.29 -24.11 -19.59
CA LEU A 560 -28.48 -23.37 -20.57
C LEU A 560 -28.44 -21.89 -20.23
N ALA A 561 -27.24 -21.32 -20.28
CA ALA A 561 -26.99 -19.91 -20.09
C ALA A 561 -26.80 -19.22 -21.45
N PRO A 562 -27.38 -18.02 -21.65
CA PRO A 562 -27.17 -17.25 -22.87
C PRO A 562 -25.71 -16.79 -22.97
N ALA A 563 -24.93 -17.48 -23.80
CA ALA A 563 -23.55 -17.12 -24.10
C ALA A 563 -23.50 -16.22 -25.35
N LEU A 564 -22.60 -15.23 -25.34
CA LEU A 564 -22.36 -14.31 -26.46
C LEU A 564 -23.66 -13.83 -27.15
N PRO A 565 -24.45 -12.95 -26.50
CA PRO A 565 -25.76 -12.53 -27.00
C PRO A 565 -25.72 -11.89 -28.39
N SER A 566 -24.58 -11.33 -28.81
CA SER A 566 -24.38 -10.76 -30.15
C SER A 566 -24.02 -11.79 -31.24
N TRP A 567 -23.75 -13.04 -30.88
CA TRP A 567 -23.40 -14.07 -31.86
C TRP A 567 -24.62 -14.43 -32.74
N PRO A 568 -24.48 -14.41 -34.08
CA PRO A 568 -25.64 -14.43 -34.97
C PRO A 568 -26.32 -15.79 -35.10
N HIS A 569 -25.58 -16.90 -34.96
CA HIS A 569 -26.10 -18.25 -35.26
C HIS A 569 -26.24 -19.09 -33.99
N ARG A 570 -27.48 -19.52 -33.73
CA ARG A 570 -27.84 -20.29 -32.52
C ARG A 570 -27.96 -21.79 -32.80
N GLY A 571 -28.15 -22.57 -31.74
CA GLY A 571 -28.47 -23.99 -31.83
C GLY A 571 -29.75 -24.25 -32.63
N LEU A 572 -29.86 -25.46 -33.16
CA LEU A 572 -31.06 -25.92 -33.87
C LEU A 572 -32.23 -26.01 -32.88
N SER A 573 -33.42 -25.62 -33.31
CA SER A 573 -34.63 -25.59 -32.47
C SER A 573 -35.21 -27.00 -32.22
N THR A 574 -34.43 -27.87 -31.58
CA THR A 574 -34.77 -29.27 -31.30
C THR A 574 -35.28 -29.49 -29.87
N PHE A 575 -35.04 -28.54 -28.96
CA PHE A 575 -35.58 -28.52 -27.61
C PHE A 575 -35.68 -27.09 -27.04
N PRO A 576 -36.49 -26.85 -25.99
CA PRO A 576 -36.57 -25.53 -25.34
C PRO A 576 -35.22 -25.10 -24.76
N GLY A 577 -34.74 -23.90 -25.12
CA GLY A 577 -33.46 -23.36 -24.67
C GLY A 577 -32.31 -23.60 -25.65
N ALA A 578 -32.52 -24.33 -26.76
CA ALA A 578 -31.49 -24.53 -27.78
C ALA A 578 -31.02 -23.22 -28.44
N GLU A 579 -31.82 -22.16 -28.37
CA GLU A 579 -31.46 -20.80 -28.78
C GLU A 579 -30.31 -20.18 -27.96
N HIS A 580 -29.97 -20.76 -26.82
CA HIS A 580 -28.81 -20.37 -26.01
C HIS A 580 -27.51 -21.08 -26.42
N CYS A 581 -27.59 -22.14 -27.23
CA CYS A 581 -26.43 -22.77 -27.85
C CYS A 581 -25.91 -21.91 -29.00
N LEU A 582 -24.62 -22.05 -29.31
CA LEU A 582 -23.95 -21.32 -30.38
C LEU A 582 -23.52 -22.30 -31.47
N ARG A 583 -23.75 -21.92 -32.72
CA ARG A 583 -23.21 -22.61 -33.89
C ARG A 583 -22.31 -21.70 -34.70
N ALA A 584 -21.30 -22.29 -35.30
CA ALA A 584 -20.43 -21.67 -36.29
C ALA A 584 -20.34 -22.62 -37.49
N SER A 585 -20.24 -22.08 -38.70
CA SER A 585 -19.97 -22.86 -39.91
C SER A 585 -19.26 -22.02 -40.96
N PRO A 586 -18.55 -22.65 -41.92
CA PRO A 586 -17.88 -21.91 -42.99
C PRO A 586 -18.82 -20.99 -43.77
N GLU A 587 -20.05 -21.44 -43.99
CA GLU A 587 -21.07 -20.74 -44.77
C GLU A 587 -21.68 -19.56 -44.01
N THR A 588 -21.78 -19.67 -42.69
CA THR A 588 -22.57 -18.75 -41.86
C THR A 588 -21.72 -17.76 -41.09
N THR A 589 -20.52 -18.16 -40.69
CA THR A 589 -19.62 -17.37 -39.83
C THR A 589 -18.25 -17.14 -40.45
N LEU A 590 -17.97 -17.70 -41.64
CA LEU A 590 -16.63 -17.67 -42.26
C LEU A 590 -15.54 -18.27 -41.36
N THR A 591 -15.91 -19.23 -40.49
CA THR A 591 -15.01 -19.97 -39.59
C THR A 591 -15.19 -21.46 -39.79
N GLY A 592 -14.32 -22.28 -39.20
CA GLY A 592 -14.61 -23.72 -39.06
C GLY A 592 -15.95 -23.97 -38.38
N GLY A 593 -16.53 -25.15 -38.64
CA GLY A 593 -17.74 -25.63 -37.99
C GLY A 593 -17.51 -25.94 -36.52
N PHE A 594 -18.32 -25.33 -35.65
CA PHE A 594 -18.16 -25.46 -34.20
C PHE A 594 -19.51 -25.32 -33.48
N PHE A 595 -19.64 -25.99 -32.34
CA PHE A 595 -20.82 -25.90 -31.47
C PHE A 595 -20.38 -25.61 -30.03
N VAL A 596 -21.13 -24.76 -29.34
CA VAL A 596 -20.89 -24.45 -27.92
C VAL A 596 -22.21 -24.39 -27.16
N ALA A 597 -22.25 -25.06 -26.01
CA ALA A 597 -23.31 -24.92 -25.02
C ALA A 597 -22.72 -24.53 -23.66
N VAL A 598 -23.23 -23.46 -23.05
CA VAL A 598 -22.86 -23.06 -21.69
C VAL A 598 -23.97 -23.48 -20.74
N ILE A 599 -23.64 -24.33 -19.79
CA ILE A 599 -24.56 -24.89 -18.81
C ILE A 599 -24.21 -24.33 -17.43
N GLU A 600 -25.19 -23.80 -16.72
CA GLU A 600 -25.03 -23.24 -15.38
C GLU A 600 -25.91 -23.93 -14.37
N ARG A 601 -25.41 -24.04 -13.14
CA ARG A 601 -26.20 -24.54 -12.02
C ARG A 601 -27.27 -23.52 -11.66
N VAL A 602 -28.48 -24.00 -11.43
CA VAL A 602 -29.59 -23.18 -10.93
C VAL A 602 -29.39 -22.98 -9.44
N GLU A 603 -29.18 -21.73 -9.01
CA GLU A 603 -29.15 -21.39 -7.58
C GLU A 603 -30.55 -21.60 -6.99
N VAL A 604 -30.69 -22.54 -6.06
CA VAL A 604 -31.88 -22.64 -5.22
C VAL A 604 -31.77 -21.53 -4.17
N PRO A 605 -32.76 -20.63 -4.02
CA PRO A 605 -32.75 -19.66 -2.94
C PRO A 605 -32.69 -20.40 -1.60
N SER A 606 -31.59 -20.25 -0.88
CA SER A 606 -31.46 -20.75 0.49
C SER A 606 -32.55 -20.14 1.38
N PRO A 607 -33.28 -20.91 2.21
CA PRO A 607 -34.29 -20.37 3.13
C PRO A 607 -33.69 -19.65 4.36
N THR A 608 -32.47 -19.12 4.26
CA THR A 608 -31.77 -18.38 5.32
C THR A 608 -31.59 -16.91 4.93
N GLY A 609 -32.70 -16.27 4.62
CA GLY A 609 -32.85 -14.81 4.61
C GLY A 609 -33.88 -14.40 5.64
N ARG A 610 -33.55 -14.50 6.95
CA ARG A 610 -34.29 -13.76 7.96
C ARG A 610 -34.05 -12.29 7.69
N SER A 611 -35.00 -11.65 7.01
CA SER A 611 -35.14 -10.21 7.04
C SER A 611 -35.32 -9.80 8.51
N THR A 612 -34.30 -9.23 9.12
CA THR A 612 -34.49 -8.36 10.29
C THR A 612 -35.13 -7.07 9.81
N GLY A 613 -36.39 -7.18 9.40
CA GLY A 613 -37.31 -6.07 9.28
C GLY A 613 -37.84 -5.81 10.68
N THR A 614 -37.24 -4.84 11.35
CA THR A 614 -37.75 -4.23 12.57
C THR A 614 -39.13 -3.63 12.25
N ARG A 615 -40.19 -4.43 12.38
CA ARG A 615 -41.56 -3.94 12.46
C ARG A 615 -41.80 -3.53 13.90
N THR A 616 -41.71 -2.23 14.14
CA THR A 616 -42.30 -1.58 15.31
C THR A 616 -43.79 -1.90 15.34
N TYR A 617 -44.19 -2.77 16.26
CA TYR A 617 -45.59 -2.99 16.62
C TYR A 617 -46.12 -1.74 17.31
N THR A 618 -46.93 -0.96 16.61
CA THR A 618 -47.87 -0.03 17.24
C THR A 618 -49.20 -0.77 17.38
N GLN A 619 -49.62 -1.00 18.62
CA GLN A 619 -50.94 -1.55 18.94
C GLN A 619 -52.03 -0.54 18.57
N PRO A 620 -53.17 -0.96 17.98
CA PRO A 620 -54.39 -0.19 18.03
C PRO A 620 -55.19 -0.50 19.31
N SER A 621 -55.57 0.55 20.01
CA SER A 621 -56.49 0.53 21.15
C SER A 621 -57.94 0.20 20.73
N PRO A 622 -58.81 -0.28 21.64
CA PRO A 622 -60.06 -0.95 21.29
C PRO A 622 -61.29 -0.02 21.32
N LYS A 623 -62.28 -0.39 20.49
CA LYS A 623 -63.72 0.00 20.45
C LYS A 623 -64.05 1.43 20.00
N GLU A 624 -64.82 1.54 18.91
CA GLU A 624 -66.26 1.90 18.96
C GLU A 624 -66.90 2.01 17.56
N LYS A 625 -68.19 1.64 17.52
CA LYS A 625 -69.27 1.90 16.52
C LYS A 625 -69.34 0.96 15.31
N GLU A 626 -70.21 -0.04 15.36
CA GLU A 626 -71.68 -0.02 15.16
C GLU A 626 -72.10 0.01 13.70
N GLU A 627 -72.89 -0.99 13.35
CA GLU A 627 -73.61 -1.21 12.11
C GLU A 627 -74.50 -0.02 11.76
N THR A 628 -74.67 0.26 10.47
CA THR A 628 -75.97 0.06 9.77
C THR A 628 -75.94 0.66 8.37
N ALA A 629 -76.36 -0.15 7.40
CA ALA A 629 -77.05 0.33 6.22
C ALA A 629 -78.54 0.46 6.57
N ASN A 630 -79.17 1.61 6.32
CA ASN A 630 -80.17 1.78 5.24
C ASN A 630 -81.00 3.08 5.43
N SER A 631 -81.20 3.76 4.31
CA SER A 631 -82.29 4.68 3.92
C SER A 631 -83.16 5.45 4.93
N SER A 632 -83.33 6.74 4.59
CA SER A 632 -84.55 7.58 4.66
C SER A 632 -85.05 8.11 6.02
N SER A 633 -84.74 9.39 6.28
CA SER A 633 -85.76 10.44 6.42
C SER A 633 -85.19 11.86 6.15
N TRP A 634 -85.77 12.50 5.13
CA TRP A 634 -86.09 13.93 4.99
C TRP A 634 -85.01 15.03 4.83
N SER A 635 -85.23 15.75 3.71
CA SER A 635 -84.95 17.17 3.39
C SER A 635 -83.57 17.55 2.86
#